data_AF-A0A8J5MJH6-F1
#
_entry.id   AF-A0A8J5MJH6-F1
#
_cell.length_a   1.000
_cell.length_b   1.000
_cell.length_c   1.000
_cell.angle_alpha   90.00
_cell.angle_beta   90.00
_cell.angle_gamma   90.00
#
_symmetry.space_group_name_H-M   'P 1'
#
loop_
_entity.id
_entity.type
_entity.pdbx_description
1 polymer ?
#
loop_
_entity_poly.entity_id
_entity_poly.type
_entity_poly.pdbx_seq_one_letter_code
_entity_poly.pdbx_strand_id
1 'polypeptide(L)'
;VIGSVERVEADFSLNIAITQDREEKVDCTIGYHVEPITFATSKPRLLNQALALLRPFTPEVWAAFVATLVMVGPFYYLVCRWSCYHLTPSPPSAIKASLLVFGACFNQSVKWVSGLCPRMFIMTYVLTMFVAVTMYVAMLTATLTLPALSPTLNSLEELVQSDFSWGIQLVYQGLEPCPSLDECINQARDTKYAFITWRTYLEDRIAV
;
A
#
# COMPACT_ATOMS: atom_id res chain seq x y z
N VAL A 1 -35.59 -1.26 -29.07
CA VAL A 1 -35.00 -0.13 -29.83
C VAL A 1 -34.49 -0.59 -31.19
N ILE A 2 -33.50 -1.48 -31.28
CA ILE A 2 -33.01 -1.95 -32.60
C ILE A 2 -34.12 -2.59 -33.43
N GLY A 3 -34.87 -3.53 -32.84
CA GLY A 3 -35.99 -4.19 -33.55
C GLY A 3 -37.14 -3.25 -33.93
N SER A 4 -37.32 -2.11 -33.27
CA SER A 4 -38.34 -1.12 -33.66
C SER A 4 -37.86 -0.22 -34.81
N VAL A 5 -36.55 0.06 -34.88
CA VAL A 5 -35.96 0.76 -36.04
C VAL A 5 -35.96 -0.16 -37.27
N GLU A 6 -35.59 -1.43 -37.10
CA GLU A 6 -35.62 -2.44 -38.16
C GLU A 6 -37.03 -2.65 -38.75
N ARG A 7 -38.07 -2.59 -37.90
CA ARG A 7 -39.47 -2.74 -38.32
C ARG A 7 -40.12 -1.43 -38.80
N VAL A 8 -39.37 -0.33 -38.87
CA VAL A 8 -39.89 1.00 -39.25
C VAL A 8 -41.02 1.48 -38.32
N GLU A 9 -40.99 1.07 -37.05
CA GLU A 9 -41.86 1.60 -35.99
C GLU A 9 -41.25 2.87 -35.34
N ALA A 10 -39.94 3.06 -35.51
CA ALA A 10 -39.20 4.25 -35.09
C ALA A 10 -38.24 4.70 -36.21
N ASP A 11 -38.18 6.01 -36.48
CA ASP A 11 -37.39 6.55 -37.60
C ASP A 11 -35.87 6.54 -37.33
N PHE A 12 -35.45 6.82 -36.09
CA PHE A 12 -34.04 6.82 -35.69
C PHE A 12 -33.87 6.59 -34.18
N SER A 13 -32.64 6.31 -33.76
CA SER A 13 -32.25 6.24 -32.35
C SER A 13 -30.91 6.91 -32.12
N LEU A 14 -30.75 7.55 -30.96
CA LEU A 14 -29.53 8.26 -30.58
C LEU A 14 -28.67 7.48 -29.57
N ASN A 15 -29.26 6.56 -28.80
CA ASN A 15 -28.58 5.88 -27.70
C ASN A 15 -28.43 4.38 -27.99
N ILE A 16 -27.48 4.05 -28.88
CA ILE A 16 -27.15 2.67 -29.25
C ILE A 16 -25.63 2.53 -29.36
N ALA A 17 -25.08 1.54 -28.66
CA ALA A 17 -23.69 1.13 -28.86
C ALA A 17 -23.53 0.43 -30.22
N ILE A 18 -22.54 0.87 -31.00
CA ILE A 18 -22.18 0.30 -32.30
C ILE A 18 -21.47 -1.04 -32.06
N THR A 19 -22.06 -2.12 -32.56
CA THR A 19 -21.51 -3.48 -32.49
C THR A 19 -21.78 -4.18 -33.82
N GLN A 20 -20.91 -5.11 -34.23
CA GLN A 20 -21.02 -5.79 -35.52
C GLN A 20 -22.41 -6.43 -35.74
N ASP A 21 -22.94 -7.15 -34.74
CA ASP A 21 -24.27 -7.80 -34.81
C ASP A 21 -25.45 -6.82 -35.03
N ARG A 22 -25.26 -5.53 -34.71
CA ARG A 22 -26.27 -4.47 -34.88
C ARG A 22 -26.13 -3.76 -36.20
N GLU A 23 -24.89 -3.58 -36.65
CA GLU A 23 -24.56 -2.97 -37.95
C GLU A 23 -25.08 -3.83 -39.12
N GLU A 24 -25.18 -5.15 -38.94
CA GLU A 24 -25.82 -6.05 -39.92
C GLU A 24 -27.33 -5.78 -40.11
N LYS A 25 -27.99 -5.12 -39.16
CA LYS A 25 -29.45 -4.92 -39.15
C LYS A 25 -29.86 -3.48 -39.36
N VAL A 26 -29.03 -2.53 -38.96
CA VAL A 26 -29.31 -1.10 -39.02
C VAL A 26 -28.04 -0.35 -39.35
N ASP A 27 -28.11 0.55 -40.33
CA ASP A 27 -27.01 1.44 -40.69
C ASP A 27 -26.71 2.42 -39.54
N CYS A 28 -25.47 2.40 -39.04
CA CYS A 28 -25.00 3.32 -38.01
C CYS A 28 -24.22 4.49 -38.62
N THR A 29 -24.37 5.68 -38.06
CA THR A 29 -23.50 6.83 -38.41
C THR A 29 -22.12 6.67 -37.77
N ILE A 30 -21.24 7.65 -37.97
CA ILE A 30 -20.00 7.74 -37.20
C ILE A 30 -20.29 7.86 -35.70
N GLY A 31 -19.45 7.26 -34.86
CA GLY A 31 -19.54 7.38 -33.42
C GLY A 31 -19.22 8.80 -32.96
N TYR A 32 -20.16 9.45 -32.29
CA TYR A 32 -19.99 10.81 -31.75
C TYR A 32 -19.53 10.82 -30.29
N HIS A 33 -19.69 9.71 -29.56
CA HIS A 33 -19.29 9.56 -28.17
C HIS A 33 -18.60 8.21 -27.97
N VAL A 34 -17.39 8.23 -27.42
CA VAL A 34 -16.63 7.02 -27.09
C VAL A 34 -16.76 6.78 -25.60
N GLU A 35 -17.41 5.67 -25.24
CA GLU A 35 -17.63 5.32 -23.86
C GLU A 35 -16.78 4.09 -23.48
N PRO A 36 -15.83 4.22 -22.54
CA PRO A 36 -15.03 3.09 -22.11
C PRO A 36 -15.81 2.20 -21.14
N ILE A 37 -15.66 0.88 -21.31
CA ILE A 37 -16.09 -0.11 -20.33
C ILE A 37 -15.05 -0.16 -19.21
N THR A 38 -15.52 -0.11 -17.97
CA THR A 38 -14.70 -0.17 -16.76
C THR A 38 -15.36 -1.11 -15.75
N PHE A 39 -14.70 -1.36 -14.63
CA PHE A 39 -15.29 -2.14 -13.55
C PHE A 39 -15.20 -1.37 -12.24
N ALA A 40 -16.21 -1.56 -11.39
CA ALA A 40 -16.27 -1.00 -10.05
C ALA A 40 -16.13 -2.11 -9.02
N THR A 41 -15.26 -1.89 -8.05
CA THR A 41 -15.07 -2.76 -6.88
C THR A 41 -15.32 -1.98 -5.59
N SER A 42 -15.39 -2.70 -4.48
CA SER A 42 -15.49 -2.10 -3.15
C SER A 42 -14.43 -1.02 -2.93
N LYS A 43 -14.83 0.09 -2.29
CA LYS A 43 -13.91 1.18 -1.95
C LYS A 43 -12.76 0.65 -1.09
N PRO A 44 -11.50 1.02 -1.39
CA PRO A 44 -10.37 0.61 -0.56
C PRO A 44 -10.54 1.08 0.89
N ARG A 45 -10.27 0.18 1.83
CA ARG A 45 -10.41 0.43 3.27
C ARG A 45 -9.10 0.94 3.84
N LEU A 46 -9.19 1.76 4.88
CA LEU A 46 -8.01 2.17 5.65
C LEU A 46 -7.39 0.95 6.33
N LEU A 47 -6.08 0.78 6.20
CA LEU A 47 -5.38 -0.26 6.94
C LEU A 47 -5.34 0.08 8.44
N ASN A 48 -5.21 -0.96 9.26
CA ASN A 48 -5.07 -0.86 10.71
C ASN A 48 -4.00 0.17 11.11
N GLN A 49 -4.44 1.22 11.81
CA GLN A 49 -3.58 2.32 12.24
C GLN A 49 -2.58 1.89 13.34
N ALA A 50 -2.89 0.86 14.12
CA ALA A 50 -2.00 0.35 15.16
C ALA A 50 -0.65 -0.17 14.61
N LEU A 51 -0.66 -0.73 13.39
CA LEU A 51 0.54 -1.20 12.70
C LEU A 51 1.24 -0.08 11.89
N ALA A 52 0.69 1.13 11.90
CA ALA A 52 1.25 2.24 11.12
C ALA A 52 2.64 2.65 11.59
N LEU A 53 2.98 2.40 12.87
CA LEU A 53 4.31 2.67 13.41
C LEU A 53 5.38 1.74 12.83
N LEU A 54 5.06 0.47 12.55
CA LEU A 54 6.04 -0.50 12.04
C LEU A 54 6.17 -0.49 10.51
N ARG A 55 5.18 0.08 9.81
CA ARG A 55 5.11 0.16 8.34
C ARG A 55 6.26 0.90 7.64
N PRO A 56 6.88 1.97 8.20
CA PRO A 56 7.87 2.75 7.46
C PRO A 56 9.10 1.95 7.02
N PHE A 57 9.42 0.86 7.73
CA PHE A 57 10.54 -0.02 7.41
C PHE A 57 10.04 -1.40 7.01
N THR A 58 10.70 -1.98 6.00
CA THR A 58 10.48 -3.37 5.61
C THR A 58 11.01 -4.31 6.70
N PRO A 59 10.51 -5.55 6.79
CA PRO A 59 10.97 -6.51 7.81
C PRO A 59 12.48 -6.78 7.73
N GLU A 60 13.09 -6.69 6.55
CA GLU A 60 14.54 -6.84 6.35
C GLU A 60 15.32 -5.71 7.04
N VAL A 61 14.83 -4.48 6.95
CA VAL A 61 15.45 -3.31 7.60
C VAL A 61 15.31 -3.40 9.11
N TRP A 62 14.16 -3.86 9.62
CA TRP A 62 13.97 -4.13 11.04
C TRP A 62 14.94 -5.21 11.55
N ALA A 63 15.10 -6.30 10.80
CA ALA A 63 16.05 -7.36 11.14
C ALA A 63 17.49 -6.84 11.17
N ALA A 64 17.89 -6.05 10.17
CA ALA A 64 19.19 -5.41 10.13
C ALA A 64 19.41 -4.46 11.32
N PHE A 65 18.41 -3.64 11.67
CA PHE A 65 18.48 -2.75 12.82
C PHE A 65 18.67 -3.52 14.13
N VAL A 66 17.87 -4.56 14.39
CA VAL A 66 18.02 -5.41 15.57
C VAL A 66 19.39 -6.09 15.60
N ALA A 67 19.87 -6.60 14.46
CA ALA A 67 21.20 -7.20 14.37
C ALA A 67 22.30 -6.18 14.71
N THR A 68 22.22 -4.94 14.23
CA THR A 68 23.19 -3.90 14.59
C THR A 68 23.19 -3.59 16.09
N LEU A 69 22.01 -3.48 16.73
CA LEU A 69 21.92 -3.24 18.17
C LEU A 69 22.56 -4.35 19.00
N VAL A 70 22.36 -5.62 18.60
CA VAL A 70 22.95 -6.77 19.28
C VAL A 70 24.46 -6.84 19.07
N MET A 71 24.96 -6.46 17.88
CA MET A 71 26.39 -6.56 17.54
C MET A 71 27.25 -5.43 18.11
N VAL A 72 26.70 -4.21 18.25
CA VAL A 72 27.47 -3.05 18.72
C VAL A 72 27.90 -3.19 20.18
N GLY A 73 27.10 -3.82 21.05
CA GLY A 73 27.46 -4.05 22.45
C GLY A 73 28.74 -4.89 22.65
N PRO A 74 28.82 -6.09 22.06
CA PRO A 74 30.03 -6.91 22.01
C PRO A 74 31.21 -6.18 21.35
N PHE A 75 30.98 -5.47 20.24
CA PHE A 75 32.04 -4.71 19.57
C PHE A 75 32.62 -3.63 20.48
N TYR A 76 31.75 -2.88 21.18
CA TYR A 76 32.16 -1.87 22.14
C TYR A 76 32.94 -2.47 23.32
N TYR A 77 32.54 -3.65 23.81
CA TYR A 77 33.30 -4.38 24.83
C TYR A 77 34.72 -4.74 24.35
N LEU A 78 34.87 -5.21 23.11
CA LEU A 78 36.19 -5.51 22.53
C LEU A 78 37.07 -4.26 22.42
N VAL A 79 36.50 -3.14 21.96
CA VAL A 79 37.21 -1.84 21.90
C VAL A 79 37.68 -1.40 23.29
N CYS A 80 36.83 -1.54 24.31
CA CYS A 80 37.21 -1.23 25.70
C CYS A 80 38.32 -2.16 26.20
N ARG A 81 38.24 -3.47 25.90
CA ARG A 81 39.22 -4.46 26.34
C ARG A 81 40.60 -4.22 25.71
N TRP A 82 40.64 -3.90 24.42
CA TRP A 82 41.89 -3.64 23.70
C TRP A 82 42.49 -2.27 24.04
N SER A 83 41.67 -1.22 24.08
CA SER A 83 42.17 0.15 24.29
C SER A 83 42.48 0.48 25.75
N CYS A 84 41.78 -0.12 26.71
CA CYS A 84 41.93 0.21 28.13
C CYS A 84 42.72 -0.85 28.93
N TYR A 85 43.34 -1.82 28.25
CA TYR A 85 44.15 -2.88 28.89
C TYR A 85 45.19 -2.34 29.88
N HIS A 86 45.74 -1.15 29.63
CA HIS A 86 46.74 -0.50 30.49
C HIS A 86 46.20 0.63 31.39
N LEU A 87 44.99 1.15 31.17
CA LEU A 87 44.48 2.37 31.83
C LEU A 87 43.43 2.10 32.92
N THR A 88 42.77 0.94 32.92
CA THR A 88 41.77 0.61 33.94
C THR A 88 42.06 -0.76 34.56
N PRO A 89 42.20 -0.85 35.89
CA PRO A 89 42.52 -2.12 36.56
C PRO A 89 41.40 -3.17 36.46
N SER A 90 40.18 -2.75 36.11
CA SER A 90 39.03 -3.64 35.88
C SER A 90 38.20 -3.15 34.68
N PRO A 91 38.27 -3.80 33.50
CA PRO A 91 37.39 -3.47 32.38
C PRO A 91 35.92 -3.78 32.74
N PRO A 92 34.95 -3.03 32.19
CA PRO A 92 33.54 -3.30 32.42
C PRO A 92 33.17 -4.69 31.88
N SER A 93 32.31 -5.43 32.59
CA SER A 93 31.76 -6.71 32.10
C SER A 93 31.04 -6.50 30.76
N ALA A 94 31.12 -7.48 29.86
CA ALA A 94 30.49 -7.44 28.54
C ALA A 94 28.99 -7.12 28.60
N ILE A 95 28.29 -7.60 29.64
CA ILE A 95 26.87 -7.32 29.86
C ILE A 95 26.66 -5.84 30.19
N LYS A 96 27.48 -5.26 31.07
CA LYS A 96 27.38 -3.84 31.44
C LYS A 96 27.70 -2.93 30.26
N ALA A 97 28.69 -3.30 29.45
CA ALA A 97 29.04 -2.57 28.21
C ALA A 97 27.90 -2.63 27.19
N SER A 98 27.28 -3.81 27.01
CA SER A 98 26.15 -3.97 26.10
C SER A 98 24.91 -3.23 26.57
N LEU A 99 24.59 -3.26 27.87
CA LEU A 99 23.47 -2.50 28.44
C LEU A 99 23.68 -0.98 28.32
N LEU A 100 24.91 -0.49 28.41
CA LEU A 100 25.23 0.94 28.23
C LEU A 100 24.93 1.39 26.78
N VAL A 101 25.40 0.61 25.80
CA VAL A 101 25.15 0.87 24.37
C VAL A 101 23.66 0.76 24.03
N PHE A 102 22.99 -0.24 24.61
CA PHE A 102 21.55 -0.41 24.47
C PHE A 102 20.77 0.77 25.06
N GLY A 103 21.14 1.22 26.27
CA GLY A 103 20.54 2.40 26.90
C GLY A 103 20.73 3.67 26.07
N ALA A 104 21.92 3.85 25.48
CA ALA A 104 22.21 4.98 24.59
C ALA A 104 21.31 5.02 23.33
N CYS A 105 20.87 3.86 22.83
CA CYS A 105 19.88 3.80 21.73
C CYS A 105 18.54 4.41 22.12
N PHE A 106 18.13 4.28 23.38
CA PHE A 106 16.89 4.84 23.92
C PHE A 106 17.08 6.25 24.50
N ASN A 107 18.12 6.98 24.06
CA ASN A 107 18.48 8.30 24.57
C ASN A 107 18.67 8.35 26.09
N GLN A 108 19.05 7.23 26.73
CA GLN A 108 19.42 7.24 28.13
C GLN A 108 20.79 7.88 28.32
N SER A 109 21.00 8.51 29.47
CA SER A 109 22.28 9.14 29.79
C SER A 109 23.39 8.10 29.89
N VAL A 110 24.48 8.35 29.18
CA VAL A 110 25.65 7.48 29.14
C VAL A 110 26.61 7.91 30.24
N LYS A 111 27.01 6.98 31.11
CA LYS A 111 28.07 7.23 32.10
C LYS A 111 29.39 7.47 31.39
N TRP A 112 30.17 8.42 31.89
CA TRP A 112 31.45 8.77 31.28
C TRP A 112 32.44 7.61 31.41
N VAL A 113 33.05 7.22 30.29
CA VAL A 113 34.02 6.12 30.23
C VAL A 113 35.43 6.68 30.10
N SER A 114 36.39 6.07 30.81
CA SER A 114 37.80 6.40 30.72
C SER A 114 38.45 5.83 29.45
N GLY A 115 39.28 6.63 28.79
CA GLY A 115 39.96 6.28 27.53
C GLY A 115 39.43 7.04 26.31
N LEU A 116 40.32 7.42 25.40
CA LEU A 116 39.98 8.21 24.21
C LEU A 116 39.19 7.39 23.18
N CYS A 117 39.64 6.19 22.83
CA CYS A 117 39.00 5.32 21.84
C CYS A 117 37.55 4.94 22.20
N PRO A 118 37.24 4.40 23.41
CA PRO A 118 35.85 4.06 23.76
C PRO A 118 34.95 5.30 23.86
N ARG A 119 35.52 6.47 24.18
CA ARG A 119 34.78 7.73 24.22
C ARG A 119 34.43 8.22 22.82
N MET A 120 35.38 8.21 21.88
CA MET A 120 35.10 8.57 20.48
C MET A 120 34.07 7.61 19.87
N PHE A 121 34.17 6.31 20.17
CA PHE A 121 33.20 5.32 19.71
C PHE A 121 31.77 5.63 20.20
N ILE A 122 31.59 5.85 21.50
CA ILE A 122 30.27 6.21 22.07
C ILE A 122 29.74 7.50 21.45
N MET A 123 30.58 8.52 21.27
CA MET A 123 30.15 9.79 20.68
C MET A 123 29.64 9.61 19.24
N THR A 124 30.38 8.87 18.41
CA THR A 124 29.95 8.55 17.05
C THR A 124 28.69 7.70 17.04
N TYR A 125 28.57 6.73 17.95
CA TYR A 125 27.38 5.87 18.06
C TYR A 125 26.13 6.67 18.44
N VAL A 126 26.23 7.54 19.45
CA VAL A 126 25.10 8.41 19.86
C VAL A 126 24.67 9.34 18.72
N LEU A 127 25.62 9.94 18.00
CA LEU A 127 25.31 10.76 16.83
C LEU A 127 24.62 9.96 15.73
N THR A 128 25.08 8.73 15.48
CA THR A 128 24.47 7.84 14.49
C THR A 128 23.03 7.48 14.88
N MET A 129 22.78 7.17 16.16
CA MET A 129 21.44 6.87 16.66
C MET A 129 20.52 8.09 16.62
N PHE A 130 21.05 9.29 16.90
CA PHE A 130 20.29 10.53 16.73
C PHE A 130 19.83 10.74 15.28
N VAL A 131 20.72 10.52 14.31
CA VAL A 131 20.38 10.59 12.88
C VAL A 131 19.37 9.50 12.50
N ALA A 132 19.54 8.27 12.99
CA ALA A 132 18.62 7.16 12.69
C ALA A 132 17.21 7.43 13.23
N VAL A 133 17.10 7.94 14.47
CA VAL A 133 15.81 8.30 15.08
C VAL A 133 15.13 9.44 14.32
N THR A 134 15.88 10.48 13.97
CA THR A 134 15.30 11.62 13.21
C THR A 134 14.81 11.19 11.83
N MET A 135 15.56 10.33 11.13
CA MET A 135 15.14 9.75 9.84
C MET A 135 13.90 8.87 9.98
N TYR A 136 13.84 8.02 11.00
CA TYR A 136 12.67 7.18 11.27
C TYR A 136 11.42 8.03 11.52
N VAL A 137 11.53 9.07 12.36
CA VAL A 137 10.42 9.99 12.62
C VAL A 137 9.99 10.69 11.33
N ALA A 138 10.92 11.16 10.50
CA ALA A 138 10.60 11.80 9.22
C ALA A 138 9.91 10.85 8.23
N MET A 139 10.34 9.59 8.14
CA MET A 139 9.69 8.60 7.29
C MET A 139 8.29 8.23 7.81
N LEU A 140 8.16 8.12 9.14
CA LEU A 140 6.88 7.86 9.78
C LEU A 140 5.91 9.01 9.51
N THR A 141 6.32 10.26 9.69
CA THR A 141 5.44 11.42 9.41
C THR A 141 5.04 11.46 7.95
N ALA A 142 5.96 11.21 7.01
CA ALA A 142 5.65 11.13 5.58
C ALA A 142 4.67 9.98 5.24
N THR A 143 4.75 8.87 5.96
CA THR A 143 3.81 7.74 5.78
C THR A 143 2.45 8.02 6.40
N LEU A 144 2.38 8.86 7.44
CA LEU A 144 1.14 9.21 8.12
C LEU A 144 0.36 10.35 7.44
N THR A 145 1.01 11.16 6.59
CA THR A 145 0.31 12.20 5.82
C THR A 145 -0.56 11.62 4.70
N LEU A 146 -0.19 10.45 4.17
CA LEU A 146 -0.98 9.72 3.19
C LEU A 146 -1.70 8.56 3.88
N PRO A 147 -3.05 8.51 3.88
CA PRO A 147 -3.75 7.37 4.43
C PRO A 147 -3.33 6.12 3.65
N ALA A 148 -2.94 5.07 4.37
CA ALA A 148 -2.63 3.79 3.75
C ALA A 148 -3.93 3.05 3.48
N LEU A 149 -4.23 2.86 2.20
CA LEU A 149 -5.41 2.16 1.72
C LEU A 149 -5.07 0.72 1.35
N SER A 150 -6.08 -0.16 1.40
CA SER A 150 -5.97 -1.52 0.88
C SER A 150 -5.67 -1.49 -0.61
N PRO A 151 -4.91 -2.48 -1.14
CA PRO A 151 -4.62 -2.55 -2.57
C PRO A 151 -5.93 -2.59 -3.37
N THR A 152 -5.93 -1.87 -4.49
CA THR A 152 -7.04 -1.85 -5.46
C THR A 152 -6.68 -2.69 -6.67
N LEU A 153 -7.70 -3.25 -7.33
CA LEU A 153 -7.55 -3.90 -8.62
C LEU A 153 -7.55 -2.83 -9.71
N ASN A 154 -6.48 -2.75 -10.50
CA ASN A 154 -6.30 -1.69 -11.49
C ASN A 154 -6.32 -2.22 -12.92
N SER A 155 -6.29 -3.54 -13.12
CA SER A 155 -6.35 -4.16 -14.44
C SER A 155 -7.35 -5.31 -14.50
N LEU A 156 -7.81 -5.61 -15.70
CA LEU A 156 -8.65 -6.78 -15.95
C LEU A 156 -7.90 -8.09 -15.67
N GLU A 157 -6.60 -8.13 -15.95
CA GLU A 157 -5.74 -9.28 -15.66
C GLU A 157 -5.70 -9.57 -14.15
N GLU A 158 -5.49 -8.53 -13.33
CA GLU A 158 -5.56 -8.66 -11.87
C GLU A 158 -6.95 -9.11 -11.40
N LEU A 159 -8.02 -8.63 -12.03
CA LEU A 159 -9.38 -9.03 -11.70
C LEU A 159 -9.61 -10.53 -11.99
N VAL A 160 -9.18 -11.01 -13.15
CA VAL A 160 -9.32 -12.42 -13.57
C VAL A 160 -8.51 -13.37 -12.68
N GLN A 161 -7.32 -12.94 -12.23
CA GLN A 161 -6.49 -13.73 -11.32
C GLN A 161 -6.97 -13.68 -9.86
N SER A 162 -7.86 -12.74 -9.51
CA SER A 162 -8.34 -12.55 -8.15
C SER A 162 -9.58 -13.40 -7.83
N ASP A 163 -9.84 -13.61 -6.53
CA ASP A 163 -11.04 -14.30 -6.04
C ASP A 163 -12.33 -13.45 -6.11
N PHE A 164 -12.39 -12.43 -6.99
CA PHE A 164 -13.59 -11.61 -7.15
C PHE A 164 -14.57 -12.27 -8.10
N SER A 165 -15.83 -12.38 -7.66
CA SER A 165 -16.93 -12.67 -8.58
C SER A 165 -17.21 -11.43 -9.42
N TRP A 166 -17.60 -11.58 -10.67
CA TRP A 166 -17.81 -10.45 -11.56
C TRP A 166 -19.01 -10.67 -12.47
N GLY A 167 -19.64 -9.57 -12.87
CA GLY A 167 -20.77 -9.61 -13.79
C GLY A 167 -20.95 -8.29 -14.52
N ILE A 168 -21.71 -8.36 -15.61
CA ILE A 168 -21.95 -7.24 -16.52
C ILE A 168 -23.45 -7.05 -16.71
N GLN A 169 -23.88 -5.80 -16.89
CA GLN A 169 -25.25 -5.54 -17.29
C GLN A 169 -25.41 -5.82 -18.79
N LEU A 170 -25.91 -7.03 -19.08
CA LEU A 170 -26.45 -7.57 -20.34
C LEU A 170 -26.29 -6.69 -21.60
N VAL A 171 -25.12 -6.77 -22.22
CA VAL A 171 -24.94 -6.51 -23.67
C VAL A 171 -24.30 -7.70 -24.38
N TYR A 172 -23.52 -8.53 -23.66
CA TYR A 172 -22.80 -9.67 -24.21
C TYR A 172 -23.39 -10.99 -23.72
N GLN A 173 -23.63 -11.93 -24.63
CA GLN A 173 -24.07 -13.29 -24.30
C GLN A 173 -22.91 -14.06 -23.61
N GLY A 174 -23.19 -14.76 -22.52
CA GLY A 174 -22.22 -15.65 -21.84
C GLY A 174 -21.77 -15.22 -20.45
N LEU A 175 -22.28 -14.10 -19.93
CA LEU A 175 -21.98 -13.61 -18.59
C LEU A 175 -23.20 -13.64 -17.68
N GLU A 176 -23.01 -13.92 -16.39
CA GLU A 176 -24.10 -13.92 -15.41
C GLU A 176 -24.80 -12.55 -15.42
N PRO A 177 -26.10 -12.51 -15.76
CA PRO A 177 -26.81 -11.26 -15.90
C PRO A 177 -27.13 -10.64 -14.53
N CYS A 178 -26.72 -9.39 -14.35
CA CYS A 178 -27.18 -8.57 -13.22
C CYS A 178 -28.70 -8.31 -13.33
N PRO A 179 -29.51 -8.62 -12.30
CA PRO A 179 -30.96 -8.40 -12.33
C PRO A 179 -31.34 -6.91 -12.32
N SER A 180 -30.64 -6.09 -11.53
CA SER A 180 -30.80 -4.64 -11.50
C SER A 180 -29.47 -3.90 -11.27
N LEU A 181 -29.35 -2.69 -11.81
CA LEU A 181 -28.14 -1.86 -11.69
C LEU A 181 -27.82 -1.53 -10.22
N ASP A 182 -28.84 -1.13 -9.44
CA ASP A 182 -28.65 -0.71 -8.06
C ASP A 182 -28.26 -1.90 -7.14
N GLU A 183 -28.79 -3.10 -7.39
CA GLU A 183 -28.41 -4.31 -6.66
C GLU A 183 -26.96 -4.70 -6.92
N CYS A 184 -26.49 -4.65 -8.16
CA CYS A 184 -25.10 -4.94 -8.49
C CYS A 184 -24.11 -3.87 -7.97
N ILE A 185 -24.52 -2.60 -7.90
CA ILE A 185 -23.72 -1.55 -7.25
C ILE A 185 -23.60 -1.82 -5.74
N ASN A 186 -24.70 -2.18 -5.08
CA ASN A 186 -24.68 -2.52 -3.65
C ASN A 186 -23.85 -3.78 -3.39
N GLN A 187 -23.97 -4.80 -4.25
CA GLN A 187 -23.17 -6.02 -4.17
C GLN A 187 -21.68 -5.73 -4.35
N ALA A 188 -21.30 -4.89 -5.33
CA ALA A 188 -19.91 -4.46 -5.54
C ALA A 188 -19.36 -3.63 -4.37
N ARG A 189 -20.22 -2.93 -3.63
CA ARG A 189 -19.84 -2.12 -2.47
C ARG A 189 -19.51 -3.00 -1.25
N ASP A 190 -20.33 -4.00 -0.98
CA ASP A 190 -20.29 -4.74 0.29
C ASP A 190 -19.54 -6.07 0.20
N THR A 191 -19.48 -6.68 -0.98
CA THR A 191 -18.88 -8.00 -1.20
C THR A 191 -17.67 -7.93 -2.13
N LYS A 192 -16.92 -9.05 -2.26
CA LYS A 192 -15.85 -9.19 -3.26
C LYS A 192 -16.45 -9.41 -4.65
N TYR A 193 -17.17 -8.41 -5.13
CA TYR A 193 -17.82 -8.42 -6.43
C TYR A 193 -17.32 -7.25 -7.28
N ALA A 194 -16.98 -7.52 -8.54
CA ALA A 194 -16.60 -6.51 -9.51
C ALA A 194 -17.73 -6.33 -10.52
N PHE A 195 -18.31 -5.13 -10.55
CA PHE A 195 -19.37 -4.81 -11.48
C PHE A 195 -18.81 -4.13 -12.72
N ILE A 196 -18.91 -4.78 -13.88
CA ILE A 196 -18.43 -4.27 -15.17
C ILE A 196 -19.55 -3.47 -15.82
N THR A 197 -19.28 -2.21 -16.15
CA THR A 197 -20.24 -1.32 -16.79
C THR A 197 -19.54 -0.14 -17.47
N TRP A 198 -20.30 0.70 -18.16
CA TRP A 198 -19.76 1.91 -18.77
C TRP A 198 -19.38 2.95 -17.72
N ARG A 199 -18.32 3.71 -18.00
CA ARG A 199 -17.78 4.70 -17.05
C ARG A 199 -18.80 5.77 -16.65
N THR A 200 -19.60 6.28 -17.59
CA THR A 200 -20.51 7.40 -17.26
C THR A 200 -21.58 6.98 -16.26
N TYR A 201 -22.12 5.76 -16.38
CA TYR A 201 -23.07 5.21 -15.40
C TYR A 201 -22.50 5.11 -13.99
N LEU A 202 -21.20 4.85 -13.84
CA LEU A 202 -20.54 4.82 -12.54
C LEU A 202 -20.33 6.23 -12.00
N GLU A 203 -19.82 7.15 -12.82
CA GLU A 203 -19.52 8.52 -12.42
C GLU A 203 -20.78 9.25 -11.94
N ASP A 204 -21.89 9.15 -12.69
CA ASP A 204 -23.17 9.75 -12.32
C ASP A 204 -23.73 9.23 -10.99
N ARG A 205 -23.45 7.98 -10.63
CA ARG A 205 -23.94 7.36 -9.39
C ARG A 205 -22.98 7.53 -8.21
N ILE A 206 -21.69 7.75 -8.45
CA ILE A 206 -20.69 8.01 -7.39
C ILE A 206 -20.71 9.49 -6.97
N ALA A 207 -21.11 10.40 -7.87
CA ALA A 207 -21.19 11.83 -7.60
C ALA A 207 -22.42 12.28 -6.78
N VAL A 208 -23.36 11.37 -6.51
CA VAL A 208 -24.59 11.58 -5.71
C VAL A 208 -24.43 10.95 -4.33
#